data_AF-A0A7L8S0H0-F1
#
_entry.id   AF-A0A7L8S0H0-F1
#
_cell.length_a   1.000
_cell.length_b   1.000
_cell.length_c   1.000
_cell.angle_alpha   90.00
_cell.angle_beta   90.00
_cell.angle_gamma   90.00
#
_symmetry.space_group_name_H-M   'P 1'
#
loop_
_entity.id
_entity.type
_entity.pdbx_description
1 polymer ?
#
loop_
_entity_poly.entity_id
_entity_poly.type
_entity_poly.pdbx_seq_one_letter_code
_entity_poly.pdbx_strand_id
1 'polypeptide(L)'
;MLAQPFSKPVRVWVGLGFPRQLNTVADAYQFAMEWCGNSPEQRAAIRACRAALAGDIDAETARGVLVAFARKKDILVQDGAAPPPAGSGQQRHV
;
A
#
# COMPACT_ATOMS: atom_id res chain seq x y z
N MET A 1 14.96 -17.02 -4.89
CA MET A 1 13.97 -15.92 -5.07
C MET A 1 13.18 -15.79 -3.78
N LEU A 2 13.63 -14.99 -2.81
CA LEU A 2 12.96 -14.87 -1.51
C LEU A 2 12.13 -13.58 -1.46
N ALA A 3 10.96 -13.59 -2.08
CA ALA A 3 9.95 -12.61 -1.74
C ALA A 3 9.44 -12.97 -0.34
N GLN A 4 9.95 -12.30 0.69
CA GLN A 4 9.51 -12.56 2.06
C GLN A 4 8.00 -12.29 2.16
N PRO A 5 7.20 -13.27 2.62
CA PRO A 5 5.77 -13.07 2.82
C PRO A 5 5.54 -12.18 4.04
N PHE A 6 4.46 -11.41 4.00
CA PHE A 6 3.99 -10.68 5.16
C PHE A 6 3.20 -11.61 6.10
N SER A 7 3.28 -11.36 7.41
CA SER A 7 2.47 -12.10 8.40
C SER A 7 0.98 -11.82 8.22
N LYS A 8 0.64 -10.60 7.79
CA LYS A 8 -0.71 -10.21 7.41
C LYS A 8 -0.70 -9.50 6.06
N PRO A 9 -1.50 -9.96 5.09
CA PRO A 9 -1.55 -9.33 3.80
C PRO A 9 -2.04 -7.88 3.91
N VAL A 10 -1.49 -7.01 3.07
CA VAL A 10 -1.92 -5.60 3.01
C VAL A 10 -2.93 -5.47 1.87
N ARG A 11 -4.16 -5.09 2.17
CA ARG A 11 -5.19 -4.86 1.16
C ARG A 11 -5.22 -3.38 0.78
N VAL A 12 -5.11 -3.10 -0.52
CA VAL A 12 -5.10 -1.73 -1.07
C VAL A 12 -6.13 -1.58 -2.17
N TRP A 13 -6.80 -0.43 -2.22
CA TRP A 13 -7.67 -0.06 -3.33
C TRP A 13 -6.82 0.29 -4.56
N VAL A 14 -7.01 -0.45 -5.65
CA VAL A 14 -6.51 -0.08 -6.97
C VAL A 14 -7.60 0.66 -7.74
N GLY A 15 -7.22 1.56 -8.66
CA GLY A 15 -8.10 2.49 -9.38
C GLY A 15 -9.23 1.87 -10.22
N LEU A 16 -9.44 0.56 -10.16
CA LEU A 16 -10.55 -0.17 -10.75
C LEU A 16 -11.64 -0.54 -9.72
N GLY A 17 -11.56 -0.06 -8.49
CA GLY A 17 -12.58 -0.31 -7.46
C GLY A 17 -12.55 -1.74 -6.90
N PHE A 18 -11.46 -2.48 -7.12
CA PHE A 18 -11.24 -3.79 -6.52
C PHE A 18 -10.08 -3.72 -5.52
N PRO A 19 -10.19 -4.35 -4.34
CA PRO A 19 -9.08 -4.44 -3.42
C PRO A 19 -8.04 -5.44 -3.95
N ARG A 20 -6.78 -5.01 -4.08
CA ARG A 20 -5.63 -5.88 -4.35
C ARG A 20 -5.00 -6.30 -3.03
N GLN A 21 -4.68 -7.59 -2.90
CA GLN A 21 -4.05 -8.13 -1.70
C GLN A 21 -2.55 -8.33 -1.94
N LEU A 22 -1.74 -7.57 -1.20
CA LEU A 22 -0.29 -7.63 -1.24
C LEU A 22 0.18 -8.64 -0.18
N ASN A 23 0.61 -9.82 -0.63
CA ASN A 23 1.01 -10.93 0.25
C ASN A 23 2.52 -10.96 0.56
N THR A 24 3.33 -10.32 -0.29
CA THR A 24 4.79 -10.37 -0.20
C THR A 24 5.40 -8.98 -0.41
N VAL A 25 6.64 -8.81 0.05
CA VAL A 25 7.41 -7.58 -0.18
C VAL A 25 7.56 -7.27 -1.68
N ALA A 26 7.68 -8.30 -2.52
CA ALA A 26 7.79 -8.11 -3.97
C ALA A 26 6.50 -7.53 -4.57
N ASP A 27 5.33 -8.02 -4.16
CA ASP A 27 4.04 -7.51 -4.64
C ASP A 27 3.81 -6.07 -4.16
N ALA A 28 4.21 -5.77 -2.91
CA ALA A 28 4.21 -4.40 -2.38
C ALA A 28 5.16 -3.45 -3.13
N TYR A 29 6.35 -3.92 -3.49
CA TYR A 29 7.31 -3.15 -4.27
C TYR A 29 6.76 -2.81 -5.65
N GLN A 30 6.21 -3.79 -6.36
CA GLN A 30 5.59 -3.57 -7.67
C GLN A 30 4.44 -2.57 -7.57
N PHE A 31 3.54 -2.76 -6.61
CA PHE A 31 2.43 -1.84 -6.37
C PHE A 31 2.91 -0.40 -6.13
N ALA A 32 3.93 -0.22 -5.29
CA ALA A 32 4.48 1.11 -5.01
C ALA A 32 5.17 1.75 -6.22
N MET A 33 5.74 0.96 -7.14
CA MET A 33 6.31 1.45 -8.40
C MET A 33 5.24 1.78 -9.45
N GLU A 34 4.17 0.97 -9.53
CA GLU A 34 3.05 1.17 -10.45
C GLU A 34 2.16 2.35 -10.02
N TRP A 35 2.21 2.73 -8.74
CA TRP A 35 1.43 3.85 -8.22
C TRP A 35 1.80 5.17 -8.89
N CYS A 36 0.82 5.77 -9.57
CA CYS A 36 1.01 7.07 -10.22
C CYS A 36 1.10 8.18 -9.15
N GLY A 37 2.28 8.76 -8.96
CA GLY A 37 2.55 9.80 -7.98
C GLY A 37 4.04 10.06 -7.78
N ASN A 38 4.38 11.15 -7.07
CA ASN A 38 5.75 11.41 -6.61
C ASN A 38 5.75 11.89 -5.15
N SER A 39 5.00 11.19 -4.31
CA SER A 39 4.93 11.53 -2.90
C SER A 39 6.13 10.98 -2.13
N PRO A 40 6.66 11.71 -1.13
CA PRO A 40 7.80 11.23 -0.34
C PRO A 40 7.50 9.90 0.34
N GLU A 41 6.24 9.63 0.70
CA GLU A 41 5.79 8.37 1.29
C GLU A 41 5.90 7.19 0.30
N GLN A 42 5.63 7.41 -0.98
CA GLN A 42 5.81 6.39 -2.02
C GLN A 42 7.28 6.04 -2.19
N ARG A 43 8.15 7.05 -2.29
CA ARG A 43 9.61 6.83 -2.35
C ARG A 43 10.12 6.11 -1.10
N ALA A 44 9.59 6.43 0.08
CA ALA A 44 9.91 5.73 1.31
C ALA A 44 9.48 4.26 1.26
N ALA A 45 8.26 3.97 0.79
CA ALA A 45 7.77 2.60 0.62
C ALA A 45 8.60 1.78 -0.37
N ILE A 46 8.96 2.36 -1.53
CA ILE A 46 9.83 1.71 -2.54
C ILE A 46 11.20 1.39 -1.93
N ARG A 47 11.82 2.33 -1.21
CA ARG A 47 13.11 2.12 -0.55
C ARG A 47 13.03 1.04 0.52
N ALA A 48 12.00 1.06 1.36
CA ALA A 48 11.81 0.06 2.40
C ALA A 48 11.59 -1.34 1.80
N CYS A 49 10.76 -1.47 0.75
CA CYS A 49 10.56 -2.74 0.08
C CYS A 49 11.84 -3.25 -0.59
N ARG A 50 12.63 -2.36 -1.20
CA ARG A 50 13.92 -2.72 -1.78
C ARG A 50 14.92 -3.20 -0.73
N ALA A 51 15.00 -2.53 0.42
CA ALA A 51 15.85 -2.96 1.54
C ALA A 51 15.41 -4.32 2.10
N ALA A 52 14.09 -4.57 2.19
CA ALA A 52 13.58 -5.87 2.63
C ALA A 52 13.85 -6.99 1.61
N LEU A 53 13.80 -6.70 0.30
CA LEU A 53 14.20 -7.66 -0.74
C LEU A 53 15.71 -7.96 -0.73
N ALA A 54 16.53 -6.99 -0.31
CA ALA A 54 17.97 -7.17 -0.11
C ALA A 54 18.32 -7.90 1.20
N GLY A 55 17.36 -8.02 2.13
CA GLY A 55 17.57 -8.61 3.45
C GLY A 55 18.15 -7.65 4.50
N ASP A 56 18.22 -6.35 4.19
CA ASP A 56 18.71 -5.32 5.12
C ASP A 56 17.69 -5.02 6.24
N ILE A 57 16.40 -5.18 5.97
CA ILE A 57 15.32 -4.98 6.95
C ILE A 57 14.29 -6.11 6.88
N ASP A 58 13.53 -6.28 7.95
CA ASP A 58 12.47 -7.28 8.03
C ASP A 58 11.26 -6.94 7.14
N ALA A 59 10.57 -7.97 6.63
CA ALA A 59 9.35 -7.81 5.85
C ALA A 59 8.26 -7.02 6.60
N GLU A 60 8.12 -7.20 7.92
CA GLU A 60 7.16 -6.45 8.73
C GLU A 60 7.52 -4.96 8.83
N THR A 61 8.81 -4.63 8.78
CA THR A 61 9.27 -3.23 8.75
C THR A 61 8.88 -2.57 7.42
N ALA A 62 9.11 -3.25 6.30
CA ALA A 62 8.67 -2.78 4.98
C ALA A 62 7.14 -2.65 4.90
N ARG A 63 6.42 -3.61 5.52
CA ARG A 63 4.96 -3.57 5.64
C ARG A 63 4.47 -2.33 6.37
N GLY A 64 5.09 -1.97 7.50
CA GLY A 64 4.72 -0.78 8.27
C GLY A 64 4.78 0.51 7.44
N VAL A 65 5.85 0.67 6.65
CA VAL A 65 6.01 1.83 5.75
C VAL A 65 4.96 1.82 4.64
N LEU A 66 4.68 0.65 4.07
CA LEU A 66 3.65 0.50 3.03
C LEU A 66 2.25 0.82 3.55
N VAL A 67 1.91 0.38 4.76
CA VAL A 67 0.61 0.70 5.41
C VAL A 67 0.52 2.20 5.68
N ALA A 68 1.59 2.84 6.12
CA ALA A 68 1.61 4.29 6.31
C ALA A 68 1.39 5.04 4.98
N PHE A 69 2.04 4.61 3.91
CA PHE A 69 1.81 5.12 2.56
C PHE A 69 0.35 4.93 2.12
N ALA A 70 -0.19 3.73 2.25
CA ALA A 70 -1.57 3.40 1.87
C ALA A 70 -2.59 4.22 2.68
N ARG A 71 -2.34 4.44 3.98
CA ARG A 71 -3.17 5.28 4.85
C ARG A 71 -3.10 6.75 4.44
N LYS A 72 -1.91 7.25 4.07
CA LYS A 72 -1.73 8.64 3.61
C LYS A 72 -2.45 8.92 2.29
N LYS A 73 -2.56 7.91 1.44
CA LYS A 73 -3.25 7.96 0.14
C LYS A 73 -4.73 7.57 0.21
N ASP A 74 -5.24 7.27 1.41
CA ASP A 74 -6.62 6.80 1.65
C ASP A 74 -6.99 5.56 0.81
N ILE A 75 -6.00 4.72 0.50
CA ILE A 75 -6.16 3.52 -0.33
C ILE A 75 -6.03 2.24 0.50
N LEU A 76 -5.75 2.34 1.79
CA LEU A 76 -5.69 1.18 2.68
C LEU A 76 -7.10 0.63 2.92
N VAL A 77 -7.33 -0.63 2.58
CA VAL A 77 -8.57 -1.34 2.91
C VAL A 77 -8.45 -1.77 4.37
N GLN A 78 -9.24 -1.17 5.26
CA GLN A 78 -9.27 -1.58 6.66
C GLN A 78 -9.90 -2.97 6.78
N ASP A 79 -9.18 -3.88 7.45
CA ASP A 79 -9.64 -5.23 7.78
C ASP A 79 -10.79 -5.12 8.81
N GLY A 80 -12.02 -4.88 8.33
CA GLY A 80 -13.21 -4.78 9.19
C GLY A 80 -14.27 -3.75 8.77
N ALA A 81 -13.99 -2.86 7.81
CA ALA A 81 -15.01 -1.94 7.30
C ALA A 81 -15.45 -2.39 5.91
N ALA A 82 -16.64 -2.98 5.82
CA ALA A 82 -17.45 -2.84 4.61
C ALA A 82 -17.49 -1.35 4.24
N PRO A 83 -17.46 -0.98 2.94
CA PRO A 83 -17.52 0.41 2.54
C PRO A 83 -18.79 1.05 3.14
N PRO A 84 -18.73 2.26 3.74
CA PRO A 84 -19.95 3.03 3.90
C PRO A 84 -20.56 3.22 2.50
N PRO A 85 -21.88 3.03 2.33
CA PRO A 85 -22.51 3.24 1.03
C PRO A 85 -22.19 4.65 0.55
N ALA A 86 -21.80 4.75 -0.72
CA ALA A 86 -21.50 6.01 -1.39
C ALA A 86 -22.56 7.06 -1.04
N GLY A 87 -22.14 8.08 -0.30
CA GLY A 87 -23.01 9.10 0.25
C GLY A 87 -22.32 10.45 0.22
N SER A 88 -22.71 11.24 -0.78
CA SER A 88 -22.69 12.71 -0.78
C SER A 88 -21.39 13.38 -1.20
N GLY A 89 -21.41 13.89 -2.43
CA GLY A 89 -20.41 14.81 -2.91
C GLY A 89 -20.48 16.19 -2.26
N GLN A 90 -19.39 16.94 -2.38
CA GLN A 90 -19.45 18.37 -2.62
C GLN A 90 -18.09 18.82 -3.19
N GLN A 91 -17.96 18.77 -4.53
CA GLN A 91 -17.06 19.71 -5.19
C GLN A 91 -17.64 21.11 -4.98
N ARG A 92 -16.95 21.96 -4.22
CA ARG A 92 -17.14 23.41 -4.28
C ARG A 92 -15.81 24.04 -4.64
N HIS A 93 -15.66 24.27 -5.94
CA HIS A 93 -14.74 25.26 -6.50
C HIS A 93 -15.26 26.64 -6.07
N VAL A 94 -14.38 27.50 -5.56
CA VAL A 94 -14.62 28.93 -5.38
C VAL A 94 -13.99 29.70 -6.52
#